data_AF-A0A7V6IKF8-F1
#
_entry.id   AF-A0A7V6IKF8-F1
#
_cell.length_a   1.000
_cell.length_b   1.000
_cell.length_c   1.000
_cell.angle_alpha   90.00
_cell.angle_beta   90.00
_cell.angle_gamma   90.00
#
_symmetry.space_group_name_H-M   'P 1'
#
loop_
_entity.id
_entity.type
_entity.pdbx_description
1 polymer ?
#
loop_
_entity_poly.entity_id
_entity_poly.type
_entity_poly.pdbx_seq_one_letter_code
_entity_poly.pdbx_strand_id
1 'polypeptide(L)'
;MRKFYFIIFFIVCITLSLVAQTTELRFTAKDRNHLHVRLDKVQIVNYTQSWMELIFYPDTVLILTTGTGIATLDEASTSFSSVMPNPSYGISDINVQTVKEEFVQLSLFDVQGKKITELQQLLTVGKHTLRVHLSTPQLYLLTLTMEDIQHTFKIINISSGGQDKIEYRSANSEYPMVYGGGRGKGNSDKPFNIGDNMGYYGYKTVNGVEYTSIPIEQAQDGSEDFTLLFDAVLVTLPTVTTDTISNITGTEARGGGNVTDDGNSSVTLRGICWNTSPNPTTNDNLWGEENGLGTFTCDITGLTLGTTYYVRAFAINSLGTAYGNEVSFTTLGLPTVTTNAISGVTSTGAISGGNVTSDGNSPVTARGICWDTSPNPTLADNVTNNGSGLGSFTSNISGLTPSTTYYVRAYATNSVGTAYGNAISFTTSAPPCNPVTDIDGNTYLVLQLGSQCWMRENLRVTRYANGTN
;
A
#
# COMPACT_ATOMS: atom_id res chain seq x y z
N MET A 1 63.42 36.74 -75.74
CA MET A 1 62.44 37.47 -74.91
C MET A 1 61.24 36.55 -74.64
N ARG A 2 60.87 36.45 -73.35
CA ARG A 2 59.60 36.02 -72.71
C ARG A 2 58.71 34.91 -73.32
N LYS A 3 58.45 33.90 -72.46
CA LYS A 3 57.45 32.81 -72.52
C LYS A 3 56.01 33.35 -72.47
N PHE A 4 55.07 32.61 -73.04
CA PHE A 4 53.68 32.49 -72.55
C PHE A 4 53.16 31.08 -72.81
N TYR A 5 52.76 30.38 -71.74
CA TYR A 5 52.03 29.11 -71.78
C TYR A 5 50.56 29.41 -71.48
N PHE A 6 49.64 28.95 -72.32
CA PHE A 6 48.20 28.98 -72.07
C PHE A 6 47.76 27.62 -71.50
N ILE A 7 47.21 27.64 -70.29
CA ILE A 7 46.56 26.50 -69.65
C ILE A 7 45.06 26.60 -69.94
N ILE A 8 44.49 25.59 -70.61
CA ILE A 8 43.05 25.46 -70.86
C ILE A 8 42.47 24.56 -69.77
N PHE A 9 41.51 25.07 -68.99
CA PHE A 9 40.77 24.30 -67.99
C PHE A 9 39.41 23.86 -68.54
N PHE A 10 39.13 22.56 -68.44
CA PHE A 10 37.88 21.91 -68.81
C PHE A 10 36.86 22.13 -67.67
N ILE A 11 35.64 22.59 -67.97
CA ILE A 11 34.51 22.59 -67.01
C ILE A 11 33.50 21.55 -67.49
N VAL A 12 33.39 20.46 -66.73
CA VAL A 12 32.31 19.47 -66.83
C VAL A 12 31.21 19.90 -65.86
N CYS A 13 30.05 20.31 -66.37
CA CYS A 13 28.84 20.54 -65.58
C CYS A 13 28.13 19.19 -65.34
N ILE A 14 28.19 18.67 -64.12
CA ILE A 14 27.29 17.62 -63.63
C ILE A 14 26.16 18.31 -62.88
N THR A 15 24.93 18.21 -63.37
CA THR A 15 23.74 18.62 -62.62
C THR A 15 23.36 17.51 -61.62
N LEU A 16 23.67 17.72 -60.35
CA LEU A 16 23.15 16.91 -59.24
C LEU A 16 21.77 17.43 -58.85
N SER A 17 20.72 16.66 -59.10
CA SER A 17 19.40 16.89 -58.51
C SER A 17 19.36 16.24 -57.12
N LEU A 18 19.39 17.04 -56.06
CA LEU A 18 19.17 16.59 -54.68
C LEU A 18 17.66 16.63 -54.37
N VAL A 19 17.07 15.47 -54.06
CA VAL A 19 15.67 15.34 -53.65
C VAL A 19 15.60 15.45 -52.12
N ALA A 20 14.72 16.28 -51.58
CA ALA A 20 14.40 16.27 -50.15
C ALA A 20 13.73 14.94 -49.80
N GLN A 21 14.24 14.22 -48.80
CA GLN A 21 13.66 12.97 -48.33
C GLN A 21 12.92 13.20 -47.01
N THR A 22 11.69 12.69 -46.91
CA THR A 22 10.91 12.67 -45.67
C THR A 22 11.04 11.29 -45.03
N THR A 23 11.38 11.24 -43.76
CA THR A 23 11.52 10.02 -42.95
C THR A 23 10.44 10.00 -41.88
N GLU A 24 9.60 8.97 -41.85
CA GLU A 24 8.59 8.76 -40.81
C GLU A 24 9.13 7.78 -39.78
N LEU A 25 9.13 8.18 -38.50
CA LEU A 25 9.51 7.34 -37.37
C LEU A 25 8.27 7.01 -36.55
N ARG A 26 7.96 5.72 -36.38
CA ARG A 26 6.88 5.25 -35.51
C ARG A 26 7.47 4.69 -34.22
N PHE A 27 6.88 5.05 -33.09
CA PHE A 27 7.31 4.55 -31.78
C PHE A 27 6.26 3.61 -31.19
N THR A 28 6.70 2.40 -30.86
CA THR A 28 5.94 1.44 -30.07
C THR A 28 6.74 1.06 -28.83
N ALA A 29 6.13 0.41 -27.85
CA ALA A 29 6.85 -0.06 -26.67
C ALA A 29 6.50 -1.50 -26.32
N LYS A 30 7.47 -2.19 -25.70
CA LYS A 30 7.30 -3.52 -25.11
C LYS A 30 7.90 -3.57 -23.70
N ASP A 31 7.33 -4.41 -22.85
CA ASP A 31 7.94 -4.77 -21.57
C ASP A 31 9.01 -5.85 -21.73
N ARG A 32 9.66 -6.24 -20.61
CA ARG A 32 10.65 -7.33 -20.56
C ARG A 32 10.15 -8.69 -21.05
N ASN A 33 8.83 -8.89 -21.12
CA ASN A 33 8.18 -10.11 -21.58
C ASN A 33 7.77 -10.03 -23.07
N HIS A 34 8.21 -8.99 -23.78
CA HIS A 34 7.84 -8.69 -25.16
C HIS A 34 6.34 -8.39 -25.39
N LEU A 35 5.59 -8.07 -24.34
CA LEU A 35 4.19 -7.65 -24.46
C LEU A 35 4.09 -6.16 -24.80
N HIS A 36 3.12 -5.80 -25.64
CA HIS A 36 2.94 -4.42 -26.06
C HIS A 36 2.51 -3.51 -24.91
N VAL A 37 3.18 -2.38 -24.81
CA VAL A 37 2.97 -1.38 -23.77
C VAL A 37 2.57 -0.06 -24.44
N ARG A 38 1.48 0.56 -23.96
CA ARG A 38 1.08 1.91 -24.38
C ARG A 38 1.99 2.97 -23.77
N LEU A 39 2.51 3.86 -24.61
CA LEU A 39 3.28 5.04 -24.24
C LEU A 39 2.37 6.20 -23.82
N ASP A 40 2.86 7.07 -22.93
CA ASP A 40 2.23 8.36 -22.61
C ASP A 40 2.83 9.49 -23.47
N LYS A 41 4.16 9.54 -23.54
CA LYS A 41 4.94 10.49 -24.34
C LYS A 41 6.27 9.86 -24.80
N VAL A 42 6.84 10.40 -25.87
CA VAL A 42 8.19 10.09 -26.35
C VAL A 42 8.98 11.39 -26.43
N GLN A 43 10.16 11.40 -25.83
CA GLN A 43 11.14 12.47 -25.95
C GLN A 43 12.19 12.10 -26.99
N ILE A 44 12.41 13.00 -27.94
CA ILE A 44 13.43 12.89 -28.96
C ILE A 44 14.48 13.96 -28.68
N VAL A 45 15.74 13.58 -28.69
CA VAL A 45 16.89 14.46 -28.47
C VAL A 45 17.86 14.29 -29.62
N ASN A 46 18.19 15.37 -30.33
CA ASN A 46 19.30 15.37 -31.27
C ASN A 46 20.52 15.96 -30.56
N TYR A 47 21.49 15.11 -30.21
CA TYR A 47 22.71 15.53 -29.54
C TYR A 47 23.65 16.28 -30.47
N THR A 48 23.65 15.95 -31.77
CA THR A 48 24.47 16.63 -32.77
C THR A 48 24.00 18.07 -32.98
N GLN A 49 22.68 18.28 -33.07
CA GLN A 49 22.08 19.58 -33.36
C GLN A 49 21.47 20.27 -32.13
N SER A 50 21.66 19.69 -30.94
CA SER A 50 21.30 20.25 -29.63
C SER A 50 19.84 20.73 -29.51
N TRP A 51 18.89 19.91 -29.96
CA TRP A 51 17.46 20.16 -29.79
C TRP A 51 16.72 18.96 -29.18
N MET A 52 15.55 19.24 -28.61
CA MET A 52 14.64 18.24 -28.05
C MET A 52 13.20 18.50 -28.48
N GLU A 53 12.44 17.44 -28.68
CA GLU A 53 11.02 17.45 -29.00
C GLU A 53 10.26 16.39 -28.18
N LEU A 54 9.01 16.68 -27.84
CA LEU A 54 8.11 15.76 -27.15
C LEU A 54 6.89 15.49 -28.01
N ILE A 55 6.60 14.21 -28.26
CA ILE A 55 5.36 13.76 -28.88
C ILE A 55 4.54 12.97 -27.86
N PHE A 56 3.22 13.09 -27.91
CA PHE A 56 2.30 12.52 -26.91
C PHE A 56 1.35 11.51 -27.54
N TYR A 57 0.97 10.48 -26.79
CA TYR A 57 -0.08 9.55 -27.20
C TYR A 57 -1.41 10.29 -27.49
N PRO A 58 -2.22 9.88 -28.50
CA PRO A 58 -2.09 8.69 -29.35
C PRO A 58 -1.10 8.79 -30.51
N ASP A 59 -0.62 9.99 -30.82
CA ASP A 59 0.17 10.27 -32.02
C ASP A 59 1.67 10.16 -31.71
N THR A 60 2.14 8.93 -31.61
CA THR A 60 3.56 8.58 -31.35
C THR A 60 4.35 8.40 -32.67
N VAL A 61 4.13 9.32 -33.62
CA VAL A 61 4.79 9.32 -34.93
C VAL A 61 5.49 10.67 -35.14
N LEU A 62 6.76 10.63 -35.52
CA LEU A 62 7.58 11.80 -35.89
C LEU A 62 7.87 11.79 -37.39
N ILE A 63 7.70 12.92 -38.04
CA ILE A 63 8.06 13.09 -39.46
C ILE A 63 9.27 14.04 -39.52
N LEU A 64 10.38 13.55 -40.05
CA LEU A 64 11.62 14.29 -40.27
C LEU A 64 11.76 14.61 -41.76
N THR A 65 12.18 15.83 -42.09
CA THR A 65 12.44 16.23 -43.48
C THR A 65 13.90 16.65 -43.61
N THR A 66 14.66 16.01 -44.50
CA THR A 66 16.08 16.36 -44.73
C THR A 66 16.19 17.63 -45.56
N GLY A 67 16.94 18.63 -45.08
CA GLY A 67 17.28 19.83 -45.87
C GLY A 67 18.28 19.50 -46.98
N THR A 68 18.09 20.01 -48.19
CA THR A 68 18.86 19.67 -49.40
C THR A 68 20.26 20.27 -49.49
N GLY A 69 20.91 20.59 -48.37
CA GLY A 69 22.29 21.11 -48.35
C GLY A 69 22.49 22.48 -49.02
N ILE A 70 21.43 23.17 -49.46
CA ILE A 70 21.50 24.58 -49.81
C ILE A 70 21.38 25.37 -48.52
N ALA A 71 22.53 25.60 -47.89
CA ALA A 71 22.65 26.57 -46.82
C ALA A 71 22.55 27.97 -47.46
N THR A 72 21.49 28.72 -47.13
CA THR A 72 21.67 30.17 -47.02
C THR A 72 22.76 30.38 -45.96
N LEU A 73 23.84 31.08 -46.32
CA LEU A 73 24.87 31.44 -45.34
C LEU A 73 24.18 32.10 -44.14
N ASP A 74 24.15 31.42 -43.00
CA ASP A 74 24.48 32.05 -41.73
C ASP A 74 24.70 31.06 -40.57
N GLU A 75 25.63 31.46 -39.69
CA GLU A 75 25.74 31.11 -38.27
C GLU A 75 26.12 29.68 -37.86
N ALA A 76 27.41 29.35 -37.91
CA ALA A 76 27.96 28.12 -37.29
C ALA A 76 29.07 28.34 -36.25
N SER A 77 29.23 29.52 -35.67
CA SER A 77 30.25 29.72 -34.61
C SER A 77 29.81 30.46 -33.35
N THR A 78 28.55 30.87 -33.24
CA THR A 78 27.97 31.44 -32.01
C THR A 78 26.46 31.30 -32.06
N SER A 79 25.86 30.48 -31.19
CA SER A 79 24.41 30.40 -31.06
C SER A 79 23.89 31.65 -30.34
N PHE A 80 23.51 32.68 -31.10
CA PHE A 80 22.81 33.84 -30.53
C PHE A 80 21.35 33.48 -30.32
N SER A 81 20.85 33.68 -29.10
CA SER A 81 19.41 33.70 -28.92
C SER A 81 18.92 35.11 -29.14
N SER A 82 17.99 35.26 -30.08
CA SER A 82 17.07 36.37 -30.33
C SER A 82 17.08 37.51 -29.30
N VAL A 83 17.09 38.76 -29.79
CA VAL A 83 16.74 39.93 -28.96
C VAL A 83 15.29 39.83 -28.52
N MET A 84 15.04 39.79 -27.21
CA MET A 84 13.70 39.65 -26.66
C MET A 84 13.46 40.58 -25.47
N PRO A 85 12.27 41.23 -25.38
CA PRO A 85 11.22 41.26 -26.39
C PRO A 85 11.61 42.13 -27.61
N ASN A 86 11.17 41.73 -28.81
CA ASN A 86 11.28 42.54 -30.02
C ASN A 86 9.97 42.39 -30.84
N PRO A 87 9.10 43.42 -30.95
CA PRO A 87 9.30 44.81 -30.53
C PRO A 87 9.51 45.01 -29.01
N SER A 88 10.36 45.97 -28.66
CA SER A 88 10.73 46.34 -27.30
C SER A 88 9.82 47.42 -26.73
N TYR A 89 9.48 47.32 -25.44
CA TYR A 89 8.88 48.38 -24.64
C TYR A 89 9.94 49.03 -23.75
N GLY A 90 10.99 49.56 -24.38
CA GLY A 90 12.05 50.35 -23.74
C GLY A 90 13.18 49.51 -23.14
N ILE A 91 13.01 48.19 -23.08
CA ILE A 91 14.03 47.25 -22.62
C ILE A 91 14.03 46.01 -23.52
N SER A 92 15.21 45.54 -23.91
CA SER A 92 15.41 44.24 -24.56
C SER A 92 16.62 43.52 -23.97
N ASP A 93 16.51 42.22 -23.79
CA ASP A 93 17.61 41.35 -23.40
C ASP A 93 18.15 40.59 -24.62
N ILE A 94 19.45 40.35 -24.60
CA ILE A 94 20.19 39.60 -25.61
C ILE A 94 20.97 38.56 -24.87
N ASN A 95 20.88 37.30 -25.30
CA ASN A 95 21.76 36.29 -24.76
C ASN A 95 22.86 35.94 -25.76
N VAL A 96 24.07 36.05 -25.25
CA VAL A 96 25.32 35.81 -25.96
C VAL A 96 25.90 34.52 -25.40
N GLN A 97 26.21 33.58 -26.28
CA GLN A 97 26.88 32.34 -25.89
C GLN A 97 28.31 32.37 -26.41
N THR A 98 29.25 32.26 -25.49
CA THR A 98 30.69 32.29 -25.75
C THR A 98 31.28 30.92 -25.46
N VAL A 99 32.08 30.40 -26.38
CA VAL A 99 32.76 29.11 -26.25
C VAL A 99 34.22 29.24 -25.79
N LYS A 100 34.74 30.48 -25.79
CA LYS A 100 36.03 30.89 -25.24
C LYS A 100 35.85 32.16 -24.40
N GLU A 101 36.79 32.42 -23.50
CA GLU A 101 36.82 33.69 -22.79
C GLU A 101 37.29 34.79 -23.75
N GLU A 102 36.45 35.79 -24.00
CA GLU A 102 36.76 36.87 -24.95
C GLU A 102 36.07 38.19 -24.60
N PHE A 103 36.63 39.29 -25.11
CA PHE A 103 35.98 40.60 -25.01
C PHE A 103 34.91 40.72 -26.08
N VAL A 104 33.74 41.15 -25.64
CA VAL A 104 32.60 41.40 -26.51
C VAL A 104 32.22 42.87 -26.43
N GLN A 105 32.13 43.52 -27.59
CA GLN A 105 31.74 44.92 -27.73
C GLN A 105 30.33 45.02 -28.32
N LEU A 106 29.42 45.66 -27.60
CA LEU A 106 28.08 46.01 -28.09
C LEU A 106 28.05 47.50 -28.40
N SER A 107 27.61 47.88 -29.60
CA SER A 107 27.41 49.26 -30.02
C SER A 107 25.98 49.46 -30.51
N LEU A 108 25.26 50.39 -29.91
CA LEU A 108 23.89 50.73 -30.28
C LEU A 108 23.89 51.95 -31.21
N PHE A 109 23.11 51.89 -32.29
CA PHE A 109 22.96 52.95 -33.28
C PHE A 109 21.47 53.25 -33.53
N ASP A 110 21.16 54.50 -33.89
CA ASP A 110 19.84 54.86 -34.43
C ASP A 110 19.67 54.45 -35.90
N VAL A 111 18.47 54.64 -36.46
CA VAL A 111 18.20 54.33 -37.88
C VAL A 111 19.03 55.16 -38.87
N GLN A 112 19.61 56.28 -38.44
CA GLN A 112 20.50 57.09 -39.28
C GLN A 112 21.97 56.64 -39.18
N GLY A 113 22.26 55.60 -38.38
CA GLY A 113 23.59 55.05 -38.19
C GLY A 113 24.46 55.82 -37.20
N LYS A 114 23.91 56.76 -36.43
CA LYS A 114 24.66 57.46 -35.37
C LYS A 114 24.78 56.55 -34.16
N LYS A 115 26.01 56.36 -33.67
CA LYS A 115 26.29 55.59 -32.44
C LYS A 115 25.73 56.32 -31.22
N ILE A 116 24.89 55.64 -30.47
CA ILE A 116 24.20 56.15 -29.28
C ILE A 116 24.99 55.82 -28.02
N THR A 117 25.39 54.56 -27.87
CA THR A 117 26.14 54.07 -26.70
C THR A 117 26.88 52.78 -27.04
N GLU A 118 27.86 52.40 -26.23
CA GLU A 118 28.59 51.15 -26.37
C GLU A 118 28.97 50.55 -25.01
N LEU A 119 29.14 49.23 -24.98
CA LEU A 119 29.60 48.47 -23.82
C LEU A 119 30.65 47.45 -24.29
N GLN A 120 31.80 47.42 -23.62
CA GLN A 120 32.78 46.35 -23.78
C GLN A 120 32.81 45.51 -22.51
N GLN A 121 32.63 44.20 -22.64
CA GLN A 121 32.52 43.27 -21.51
C GLN A 121 33.33 42.01 -21.80
N LEU A 122 34.17 41.58 -20.85
CA LEU A 122 34.80 40.26 -20.88
C LEU A 122 33.74 39.22 -20.51
N LEU A 123 33.52 38.23 -21.39
CA LEU A 123 32.59 37.12 -21.17
C LEU A 123 33.39 35.83 -21.01
N THR A 124 33.06 35.04 -20.00
CA THR A 124 33.63 33.70 -19.78
C THR A 124 32.98 32.67 -20.70
N VAL A 125 33.40 31.41 -20.68
CA VAL A 125 32.69 30.34 -21.41
C VAL A 125 31.29 30.16 -20.81
N GLY A 126 30.25 30.17 -21.64
CA GLY A 126 28.86 29.96 -21.21
C GLY A 126 27.86 30.92 -21.84
N LYS A 127 26.64 30.96 -21.29
CA LYS A 127 25.58 31.86 -21.71
C LYS A 127 25.52 33.10 -20.81
N HIS A 128 25.51 34.26 -21.44
CA HIS A 128 25.52 35.57 -20.81
C HIS A 128 24.32 36.38 -21.25
N THR A 129 23.73 37.17 -20.35
CA THR A 129 22.63 38.07 -20.69
C THR A 129 23.06 39.53 -20.57
N LEU A 130 22.89 40.28 -21.67
CA LEU A 130 23.07 41.73 -21.72
C LEU A 130 21.73 42.41 -21.97
N ARG A 131 21.54 43.57 -21.37
CA ARG A 131 20.30 44.35 -21.45
C ARG A 131 20.54 45.68 -22.13
N VAL A 132 19.66 46.01 -23.07
CA VAL A 132 19.61 47.30 -23.74
C VAL A 132 18.37 48.07 -23.28
N HIS A 133 18.57 49.31 -22.86
CA HIS A 133 17.52 50.27 -22.53
C HIS A 133 17.39 51.27 -23.68
N LEU A 134 16.16 51.54 -24.10
CA LEU A 134 15.80 52.33 -25.28
C LEU A 134 14.72 53.36 -24.91
N SER A 135 14.98 54.63 -25.21
CA SER A 135 14.22 55.78 -24.70
C SER A 135 13.29 56.42 -25.73
N THR A 136 13.49 56.13 -27.02
CA THR A 136 12.69 56.70 -28.11
C THR A 136 12.04 55.62 -28.98
N PRO A 137 10.77 55.77 -29.40
CA PRO A 137 10.14 54.84 -30.34
C PRO A 137 10.77 54.94 -31.74
N GLN A 138 11.65 54.00 -32.07
CA GLN A 138 12.27 53.88 -33.38
C GLN A 138 12.89 52.49 -33.56
N LEU A 139 13.36 52.20 -34.77
CA LEU A 139 14.24 51.05 -35.01
C LEU A 139 15.66 51.40 -34.55
N TYR A 140 16.29 50.51 -33.80
CA TYR A 140 17.69 50.60 -33.42
C TYR A 140 18.47 49.47 -34.09
N LEU A 141 19.74 49.73 -34.37
CA LEU A 141 20.70 48.71 -34.80
C LEU A 141 21.66 48.47 -33.65
N LEU A 142 21.74 47.24 -33.19
CA LEU A 142 22.69 46.85 -32.17
C LEU A 142 23.73 45.90 -32.76
N THR A 143 24.97 46.37 -32.78
CA THR A 143 26.09 45.61 -33.31
C THR A 143 26.85 44.97 -32.17
N LEU A 144 26.96 43.65 -32.21
CA LEU A 144 27.80 42.83 -31.34
C LEU A 144 29.08 42.50 -32.10
N THR A 145 30.24 42.80 -31.53
CA THR A 145 31.55 42.51 -32.10
C THR A 145 32.34 41.66 -31.11
N MET A 146 32.81 40.52 -31.61
CA MET A 146 33.68 39.54 -30.96
C MET A 146 34.99 39.46 -31.75
N GLU A 147 35.93 38.64 -31.29
CA GLU A 147 37.24 38.52 -31.96
C GLU A 147 37.11 38.11 -33.43
N ASP A 148 36.19 37.17 -33.71
CA ASP A 148 36.06 36.54 -35.03
C ASP A 148 34.71 36.84 -35.72
N ILE A 149 33.79 37.52 -35.03
CA ILE A 149 32.38 37.65 -35.47
C ILE A 149 31.86 39.06 -35.19
N GLN A 150 31.13 39.62 -36.17
CA GLN A 150 30.34 40.82 -35.97
C GLN A 150 28.90 40.55 -36.43
N HIS A 151 27.93 40.70 -35.52
CA HIS A 151 26.52 40.47 -35.80
C HIS A 151 25.69 41.71 -35.47
N THR A 152 24.69 42.03 -36.29
CA THR A 152 23.83 43.22 -36.08
C THR A 152 22.38 42.82 -35.89
N PHE A 153 21.83 43.17 -34.73
CA PHE A 153 20.42 42.98 -34.42
C PHE A 153 19.60 44.23 -34.74
N LYS A 154 18.37 44.03 -35.22
CA LYS A 154 17.36 45.08 -35.39
C LYS A 154 16.40 45.05 -34.22
N ILE A 155 16.30 46.14 -33.46
CA ILE A 155 15.40 46.25 -32.31
C ILE A 155 14.37 47.34 -32.57
N ILE A 156 13.09 46.99 -32.66
CA ILE A 156 12.03 47.99 -32.81
C ILE A 156 11.57 48.39 -31.42
N ASN A 157 11.89 49.61 -30.96
CA ASN A 157 11.33 50.13 -29.71
C ASN A 157 10.02 50.87 -29.97
N ILE A 158 9.02 50.63 -29.13
CA ILE A 158 7.69 51.26 -29.24
C ILE A 158 7.30 52.08 -28.00
N SER A 159 8.19 52.23 -27.00
CA SER A 159 7.95 53.10 -25.83
C SER A 159 8.82 54.36 -25.82
N SER A 160 8.31 55.43 -25.19
CA SER A 160 9.05 56.67 -24.94
C SER A 160 9.37 56.84 -23.45
N GLY A 161 10.56 57.35 -23.15
CA GLY A 161 11.05 57.61 -21.79
C GLY A 161 12.21 56.71 -21.35
N GLY A 162 13.11 57.23 -20.52
CA GLY A 162 14.32 56.53 -20.06
C GLY A 162 15.63 57.16 -20.58
N GLN A 163 16.73 56.41 -20.50
CA GLN A 163 18.04 56.76 -21.08
C GLN A 163 18.58 55.56 -21.87
N ASP A 164 19.14 55.82 -23.05
CA ASP A 164 19.71 54.77 -23.88
C ASP A 164 21.02 54.26 -23.26
N LYS A 165 21.06 52.98 -22.87
CA LYS A 165 22.24 52.34 -22.28
C LYS A 165 22.27 50.83 -22.52
N ILE A 166 23.47 50.25 -22.42
CA ILE A 166 23.69 48.80 -22.45
C ILE A 166 24.32 48.39 -21.10
N GLU A 167 23.83 47.33 -20.47
CA GLU A 167 24.36 46.82 -19.22
C GLU A 167 24.47 45.29 -19.22
N TYR A 168 25.54 44.75 -18.62
CA TYR A 168 25.71 43.32 -18.39
C TYR A 168 24.91 42.89 -17.14
N ARG A 169 24.10 41.83 -17.24
CA ARG A 169 23.19 41.44 -16.14
C ARG A 169 23.64 40.22 -15.35
N SER A 170 24.00 39.11 -16.01
CA SER A 170 24.51 37.92 -15.32
C SER A 170 25.12 36.88 -16.28
N ALA A 171 25.90 35.97 -15.70
CA ALA A 171 26.18 34.63 -16.22
C ALA A 171 25.35 33.67 -15.37
N ASN A 172 24.37 32.97 -15.95
CA ASN A 172 23.60 31.98 -15.19
C ASN A 172 23.91 30.57 -15.68
N SER A 173 24.59 29.84 -14.79
CA SER A 173 24.44 28.39 -14.61
C SER A 173 22.96 28.00 -14.40
N GLU A 174 22.63 26.78 -14.83
CA GLU A 174 21.37 26.04 -14.62
C GLU A 174 20.15 26.45 -15.48
N TYR A 175 19.57 25.42 -16.12
CA TYR A 175 18.43 25.45 -17.04
C TYR A 175 17.15 26.05 -16.44
N PRO A 176 16.28 26.62 -17.29
CA PRO A 176 14.95 26.01 -17.42
C PRO A 176 14.50 25.84 -18.87
N MET A 177 13.95 24.65 -19.15
CA MET A 177 13.32 24.27 -20.42
C MET A 177 11.88 24.77 -20.47
N VAL A 178 11.48 25.42 -21.57
CA VAL A 178 10.09 25.82 -21.84
C VAL A 178 9.45 24.80 -22.78
N TYR A 179 8.34 24.22 -22.34
CA TYR A 179 7.52 23.25 -23.06
C TYR A 179 6.78 23.91 -24.24
N GLY A 180 7.02 23.41 -25.45
CA GLY A 180 6.15 23.64 -26.61
C GLY A 180 5.22 22.45 -26.80
N GLY A 181 3.95 22.58 -26.42
CA GLY A 181 2.91 21.60 -26.71
C GLY A 181 2.21 21.92 -28.03
N GLY A 182 2.24 20.99 -28.97
CA GLY A 182 1.41 21.00 -30.17
C GLY A 182 0.83 19.60 -30.40
N ARG A 183 -0.50 19.49 -30.43
CA ARG A 183 -1.22 18.26 -30.79
C ARG A 183 -1.34 18.18 -32.32
N GLY A 184 -0.87 17.08 -32.88
CA GLY A 184 -0.95 16.75 -34.31
C GLY A 184 0.32 16.03 -34.72
N LYS A 185 0.26 15.17 -35.75
CA LYS A 185 1.45 14.51 -36.33
C LYS A 185 2.62 15.51 -36.38
N GLY A 186 3.66 15.26 -35.59
CA GLY A 186 4.79 16.17 -35.45
C GLY A 186 5.58 16.15 -36.74
N ASN A 187 5.33 17.10 -37.64
CA ASN A 187 6.33 17.44 -38.63
C ASN A 187 7.35 18.28 -37.87
N SER A 188 8.53 17.71 -37.64
CA SER A 188 9.58 18.44 -36.95
C SER A 188 10.12 19.51 -37.90
N ASP A 189 9.83 20.77 -37.58
CA ASP A 189 10.53 21.91 -38.16
C ASP A 189 11.97 22.04 -37.61
N LYS A 190 12.38 21.13 -36.70
CA LYS A 190 13.75 21.08 -36.19
C LYS A 190 14.68 20.56 -37.27
N PRO A 191 15.87 21.18 -37.40
CA PRO A 191 16.85 20.74 -38.39
C PRO A 191 17.26 19.29 -38.09
N PHE A 192 17.39 18.49 -39.14
CA PHE A 192 17.78 17.09 -39.05
C PHE A 192 18.63 16.72 -40.26
N ASN A 193 19.78 16.12 -40.01
CA ASN A 193 20.65 15.55 -41.03
C ASN A 193 20.74 14.04 -40.84
N ILE A 194 20.86 13.33 -41.96
CA ILE A 194 21.16 11.89 -41.94
C ILE A 194 22.51 11.70 -41.23
N GLY A 195 22.53 10.87 -40.19
CA GLY A 195 23.72 10.59 -39.37
C GLY A 195 23.83 11.41 -38.08
N ASP A 196 22.85 12.25 -37.75
CA ASP A 196 22.78 12.90 -36.44
C ASP A 196 22.70 11.87 -35.30
N ASN A 197 23.39 12.15 -34.19
CA ASN A 197 23.30 11.35 -32.99
C ASN A 197 21.99 11.69 -32.27
N MET A 198 21.07 10.74 -32.26
CA MET A 198 19.70 10.91 -31.76
C MET A 198 19.45 9.96 -30.58
N GLY A 199 18.82 10.49 -29.53
CA GLY A 199 18.31 9.73 -28.39
C GLY A 199 16.79 9.72 -28.36
N TYR A 200 16.20 8.57 -28.07
CA TYR A 200 14.76 8.38 -27.99
C TYR A 200 14.38 7.78 -26.63
N TYR A 201 13.51 8.46 -25.90
CA TYR A 201 13.08 8.07 -24.56
C TYR A 201 11.56 7.98 -24.49
N GLY A 202 11.05 6.79 -24.22
CA GLY A 202 9.61 6.56 -23.99
C GLY A 202 9.28 6.73 -22.52
N TYR A 203 8.12 7.29 -22.24
CA TYR A 203 7.61 7.42 -20.87
C TYR A 203 6.25 6.74 -20.73
N LYS A 204 6.04 6.13 -19.57
CA LYS A 204 4.77 5.54 -19.18
C LYS A 204 4.52 5.69 -17.68
N THR A 205 3.32 6.08 -17.32
CA THR A 205 2.85 6.20 -15.95
C THR A 205 2.11 4.93 -15.56
N VAL A 206 2.52 4.29 -14.47
CA VAL A 206 1.75 3.19 -13.86
C VAL A 206 1.57 3.48 -12.37
N ASN A 207 0.33 3.47 -11.90
CA ASN A 207 -0.03 3.75 -10.51
C ASN A 207 0.52 5.10 -9.98
N GLY A 208 0.59 6.11 -10.84
CA GLY A 208 1.09 7.45 -10.50
C GLY A 208 2.62 7.63 -10.55
N VAL A 209 3.37 6.56 -10.87
CA VAL A 209 4.83 6.61 -11.04
C VAL A 209 5.17 6.61 -12.52
N GLU A 210 5.97 7.59 -12.97
CA GLU A 210 6.46 7.69 -14.35
C GLU A 210 7.74 6.85 -14.52
N TYR A 211 7.73 5.97 -15.52
CA TYR A 211 8.84 5.12 -15.90
C TYR A 211 9.40 5.59 -17.24
N THR A 212 10.72 5.43 -17.45
CA THR A 212 11.42 5.78 -18.69
C THR A 212 11.98 4.52 -19.34
N SER A 213 11.96 4.44 -20.68
CA SER A 213 12.55 3.34 -21.42
C SER A 213 14.08 3.35 -21.34
N ILE A 214 14.71 2.20 -21.62
CA ILE A 214 16.13 2.14 -21.94
C ILE A 214 16.35 2.94 -23.24
N PRO A 215 17.38 3.80 -23.34
CA PRO A 215 17.70 4.49 -24.59
C PRO A 215 18.09 3.49 -25.68
N ILE A 216 17.58 3.69 -26.90
CA ILE A 216 18.06 3.01 -28.10
C ILE A 216 19.05 3.93 -28.78
N GLU A 217 20.32 3.52 -28.87
CA GLU A 217 21.32 4.22 -29.65
C GLU A 217 21.36 3.66 -31.08
N GLN A 218 21.27 4.56 -32.06
CA GLN A 218 21.43 4.40 -33.52
C GLN A 218 20.18 4.00 -34.33
N ALA A 219 19.79 4.91 -35.23
CA ALA A 219 19.01 4.60 -36.43
C ALA A 219 20.00 4.22 -37.55
N GLN A 220 20.09 2.94 -37.94
CA GLN A 220 21.03 2.52 -38.98
C GLN A 220 20.48 2.54 -40.42
N ASP A 221 19.17 2.75 -40.67
CA ASP A 221 18.65 2.53 -42.03
C ASP A 221 17.40 3.34 -42.42
N GLY A 222 17.18 4.54 -41.87
CA GLY A 222 16.24 5.51 -42.46
C GLY A 222 14.77 5.10 -42.69
N SER A 223 14.26 4.00 -42.10
CA SER A 223 12.89 3.50 -42.34
C SER A 223 12.32 2.59 -41.22
N GLU A 224 12.91 2.52 -40.02
CA GLU A 224 12.51 1.48 -39.05
C GLU A 224 11.58 1.98 -37.93
N ASP A 225 10.56 1.17 -37.61
CA ASP A 225 9.71 1.33 -36.43
C ASP A 225 10.54 1.09 -35.16
N PHE A 226 10.59 2.07 -34.26
CA PHE A 226 11.29 1.92 -32.99
C PHE A 226 10.41 1.20 -31.97
N THR A 227 10.94 0.15 -31.34
CA THR A 227 10.32 -0.52 -30.19
C THR A 227 11.10 -0.20 -28.92
N LEU A 228 10.59 0.72 -28.11
CA LEU A 228 11.18 1.12 -26.83
C LEU A 228 10.97 0.03 -25.79
N LEU A 229 12.06 -0.39 -25.13
CA LEU A 229 12.02 -1.38 -24.06
C LEU A 229 11.97 -0.69 -22.71
N PHE A 230 10.92 -0.96 -21.95
CA PHE A 230 10.82 -0.51 -20.56
C PHE A 230 11.44 -1.60 -19.67
N ASP A 231 12.63 -1.32 -19.13
CA ASP A 231 13.27 -2.14 -18.07
C ASP A 231 12.70 -1.86 -16.68
N ALA A 232 11.83 -0.85 -16.60
CA ALA A 232 11.07 -0.54 -15.42
C ALA A 232 10.17 -1.73 -15.07
N VAL A 233 10.59 -2.50 -14.07
CA VAL A 233 9.80 -3.60 -13.55
C VAL A 233 8.57 -3.00 -12.88
N LEU A 234 7.39 -3.37 -13.37
CA LEU A 234 6.13 -2.94 -12.76
C LEU A 234 6.10 -3.46 -11.32
N VAL A 235 6.18 -2.53 -10.35
CA VAL A 235 5.95 -2.87 -8.96
C VAL A 235 4.45 -3.06 -8.75
N THR A 236 4.08 -4.25 -8.29
CA THR A 236 2.72 -4.58 -7.84
C THR A 236 2.71 -4.79 -6.34
N LEU A 237 1.53 -4.91 -5.73
CA LEU A 237 1.45 -5.38 -4.35
C LEU A 237 2.00 -6.81 -4.28
N PRO A 238 2.54 -7.25 -3.12
CA PRO A 238 2.96 -8.62 -2.93
C PRO A 238 1.79 -9.60 -3.11
N THR A 239 2.10 -10.86 -3.38
CA THR A 239 1.11 -11.95 -3.30
C THR A 239 1.40 -12.79 -2.07
N VAL A 240 0.40 -12.93 -1.20
CA VAL A 240 0.50 -13.68 0.05
C VAL A 240 -0.73 -14.56 0.26
N THR A 241 -0.53 -15.77 0.76
CA THR A 241 -1.60 -16.70 1.16
C THR A 241 -1.62 -16.88 2.66
N THR A 242 -2.80 -17.10 3.23
CA THR A 242 -2.97 -17.37 4.67
C THR A 242 -3.07 -18.87 4.89
N ASP A 243 -2.25 -19.40 5.78
CA ASP A 243 -2.28 -20.82 6.13
C ASP A 243 -3.45 -21.14 7.06
N THR A 244 -3.87 -22.41 7.07
CA THR A 244 -4.87 -22.89 8.03
C THR A 244 -4.36 -22.78 9.46
N ILE A 245 -5.20 -22.35 10.39
CA ILE A 245 -4.85 -22.27 11.81
C ILE A 245 -4.75 -23.67 12.43
N SER A 246 -3.75 -23.87 13.27
CA SER A 246 -3.44 -25.14 13.95
C SER A 246 -3.16 -24.92 15.44
N ASN A 247 -2.94 -26.00 16.20
CA ASN A 247 -2.61 -25.96 17.64
C ASN A 247 -3.52 -25.04 18.48
N ILE A 248 -4.83 -25.11 18.21
CA ILE A 248 -5.82 -24.24 18.86
C ILE A 248 -6.01 -24.67 20.31
N THR A 249 -5.76 -23.76 21.25
CA THR A 249 -6.06 -23.91 22.67
C THR A 249 -7.18 -22.94 23.08
N GLY A 250 -7.39 -22.76 24.38
CA GLY A 250 -8.34 -21.75 24.87
C GLY A 250 -7.86 -20.31 24.67
N THR A 251 -6.55 -20.08 24.74
CA THR A 251 -5.95 -18.74 24.77
C THR A 251 -4.90 -18.51 23.69
N GLU A 252 -4.56 -19.54 22.93
CA GLU A 252 -3.49 -19.52 21.94
C GLU A 252 -3.88 -20.33 20.69
N ALA A 253 -3.24 -20.03 19.57
CA ALA A 253 -3.31 -20.81 18.34
C ALA A 253 -2.04 -20.58 17.51
N ARG A 254 -1.78 -21.42 16.50
CA ARG A 254 -0.66 -21.24 15.58
C ARG A 254 -1.15 -20.89 14.19
N GLY A 255 -0.69 -19.75 13.67
CA GLY A 255 -0.99 -19.24 12.35
C GLY A 255 0.25 -19.10 11.47
N GLY A 256 0.06 -18.58 10.27
CA GLY A 256 1.12 -18.39 9.31
C GLY A 256 0.61 -17.98 7.94
N GLY A 257 1.53 -17.97 6.99
CA GLY A 257 1.24 -17.71 5.60
C GLY A 257 2.47 -17.89 4.73
N ASN A 258 2.30 -17.64 3.44
CA ASN A 258 3.38 -17.73 2.46
C ASN A 258 3.34 -16.53 1.53
N VAL A 259 4.43 -15.77 1.48
CA VAL A 259 4.60 -14.71 0.49
C VAL A 259 5.19 -15.33 -0.77
N THR A 260 4.37 -15.49 -1.80
CA THR A 260 4.73 -16.20 -3.05
C THR A 260 5.35 -15.28 -4.10
N ASP A 261 5.10 -13.98 -4.01
CA ASP A 261 5.63 -12.97 -4.93
C ASP A 261 5.78 -11.64 -4.17
N ASP A 262 6.91 -10.95 -4.36
CA ASP A 262 7.19 -9.65 -3.75
C ASP A 262 6.62 -8.49 -4.58
N GLY A 263 6.07 -8.79 -5.75
CA GLY A 263 5.53 -7.79 -6.67
C GLY A 263 6.64 -6.93 -7.27
N ASN A 264 7.85 -7.49 -7.44
CA ASN A 264 9.04 -6.81 -7.93
C ASN A 264 9.51 -5.63 -7.06
N SER A 265 9.17 -5.63 -5.78
CA SER A 265 9.71 -4.71 -4.77
C SER A 265 9.87 -5.45 -3.45
N SER A 266 11.01 -5.28 -2.78
CA SER A 266 11.32 -6.00 -1.55
C SER A 266 10.21 -5.85 -0.52
N VAL A 267 9.72 -6.98 -0.01
CA VAL A 267 8.78 -7.01 1.12
C VAL A 267 9.50 -6.52 2.37
N THR A 268 8.99 -5.46 2.99
CA THR A 268 9.56 -4.79 4.17
C THR A 268 9.02 -5.36 5.48
N LEU A 269 7.80 -5.90 5.47
CA LEU A 269 7.15 -6.51 6.63
C LEU A 269 6.14 -7.57 6.15
N ARG A 270 6.11 -8.72 6.82
CA ARG A 270 5.10 -9.77 6.59
C ARG A 270 4.60 -10.32 7.91
N GLY A 271 3.42 -10.94 7.90
CA GLY A 271 2.88 -11.52 9.12
C GLY A 271 1.41 -11.87 8.99
N ILE A 272 0.71 -11.91 10.13
CA ILE A 272 -0.74 -12.09 10.19
C ILE A 272 -1.41 -10.97 11.00
N CYS A 273 -2.65 -10.64 10.64
CA CYS A 273 -3.54 -9.83 11.44
C CYS A 273 -4.82 -10.60 11.78
N TRP A 274 -5.44 -10.30 12.92
CA TRP A 274 -6.64 -10.99 13.37
C TRP A 274 -7.59 -10.12 14.21
N ASN A 275 -8.88 -10.46 14.15
CA ASN A 275 -9.93 -9.82 14.93
C ASN A 275 -11.11 -10.81 15.15
N THR A 276 -12.00 -10.51 16.09
CA THR A 276 -13.30 -11.20 16.24
C THR A 276 -14.32 -10.78 15.18
N SER A 277 -14.04 -9.70 14.46
CA SER A 277 -14.80 -9.24 13.29
C SER A 277 -14.12 -9.70 11.98
N PRO A 278 -14.90 -10.02 10.92
CA PRO A 278 -14.33 -10.35 9.61
C PRO A 278 -13.54 -9.21 8.97
N ASN A 279 -12.68 -9.56 8.01
CA ASN A 279 -11.77 -8.73 7.23
C ASN A 279 -10.75 -7.96 8.08
N PRO A 280 -9.95 -8.63 8.95
CA PRO A 280 -8.92 -7.95 9.72
C PRO A 280 -7.88 -7.30 8.80
N THR A 281 -7.29 -6.23 9.30
CA THR A 281 -6.27 -5.39 8.65
C THR A 281 -5.08 -5.21 9.59
N THR A 282 -4.01 -4.57 9.11
CA THR A 282 -2.84 -4.24 9.94
C THR A 282 -3.13 -3.22 11.05
N ASN A 283 -4.34 -2.66 11.14
CA ASN A 283 -4.76 -1.79 12.24
C ASN A 283 -5.41 -2.55 13.41
N ASP A 284 -5.64 -3.85 13.25
CA ASP A 284 -6.20 -4.73 14.27
C ASP A 284 -5.08 -5.39 15.11
N ASN A 285 -5.35 -6.55 15.72
CA ASN A 285 -4.28 -7.33 16.33
C ASN A 285 -3.35 -7.85 15.23
N LEU A 286 -2.05 -7.80 15.50
CA LEU A 286 -1.01 -7.98 14.51
C LEU A 286 0.17 -8.74 15.11
N TRP A 287 0.71 -9.66 14.33
CA TRP A 287 2.06 -10.17 14.49
C TRP A 287 2.78 -10.04 13.17
N GLY A 288 4.02 -9.58 13.18
CA GLY A 288 4.83 -9.46 11.98
C GLY A 288 6.30 -9.68 12.24
N GLU A 289 6.99 -10.10 11.20
CA GLU A 289 8.44 -10.24 11.14
C GLU A 289 8.99 -9.50 9.90
N GLU A 290 10.27 -9.16 9.96
CA GLU A 290 10.95 -8.43 8.89
C GLU A 290 11.10 -9.26 7.60
N ASN A 291 11.37 -8.56 6.52
CA ASN A 291 11.70 -8.96 5.14
C ASN A 291 11.66 -10.45 4.76
N GLY A 292 11.06 -10.72 3.59
CA GLY A 292 11.40 -11.88 2.78
C GLY A 292 10.23 -12.52 2.05
N LEU A 293 10.57 -13.36 1.06
CA LEU A 293 9.66 -14.33 0.45
C LEU A 293 9.58 -15.61 1.28
N GLY A 294 8.58 -16.43 0.98
CA GLY A 294 8.42 -17.77 1.53
C GLY A 294 7.46 -17.83 2.72
N THR A 295 7.46 -18.99 3.35
CA THR A 295 6.55 -19.36 4.44
C THR A 295 7.00 -18.80 5.78
N PHE A 296 6.06 -18.37 6.61
CA PHE A 296 6.28 -17.94 7.98
C PHE A 296 5.21 -18.52 8.89
N THR A 297 5.54 -18.72 10.17
CA THR A 297 4.58 -19.20 11.18
C THR A 297 4.74 -18.42 12.46
N CYS A 298 3.66 -18.23 13.20
CA CYS A 298 3.69 -17.54 14.48
C CYS A 298 2.63 -18.07 15.45
N ASP A 299 2.84 -17.76 16.73
CA ASP A 299 1.87 -18.03 17.77
C ASP A 299 0.96 -16.80 17.96
N ILE A 300 -0.34 -17.05 17.95
CA ILE A 300 -1.39 -16.09 18.26
C ILE A 300 -1.71 -16.27 19.74
N THR A 301 -1.42 -15.28 20.57
CA THR A 301 -1.60 -15.35 22.03
C THR A 301 -2.64 -14.35 22.54
N GLY A 302 -3.12 -14.54 23.77
CA GLY A 302 -4.04 -13.59 24.41
C GLY A 302 -5.48 -13.67 23.90
N LEU A 303 -5.88 -14.84 23.40
CA LEU A 303 -7.23 -15.09 22.90
C LEU A 303 -8.22 -15.36 24.04
N THR A 304 -9.50 -15.07 23.77
CA THR A 304 -10.60 -15.38 24.69
C THR A 304 -11.14 -16.79 24.44
N LEU A 305 -11.51 -17.52 25.50
CA LEU A 305 -12.10 -18.87 25.42
C LEU A 305 -13.37 -18.90 24.55
N GLY A 306 -13.58 -20.00 23.82
CA GLY A 306 -14.80 -20.25 23.03
C GLY A 306 -15.16 -19.15 22.02
N THR A 307 -14.17 -18.37 21.56
CA THR A 307 -14.38 -17.18 20.73
C THR A 307 -13.88 -17.43 19.32
N THR A 308 -14.66 -17.00 18.32
CA THR A 308 -14.29 -17.08 16.90
C THR A 308 -13.43 -15.89 16.49
N TYR A 309 -12.32 -16.17 15.82
CA TYR A 309 -11.41 -15.19 15.26
C TYR A 309 -11.26 -15.39 13.75
N TYR A 310 -11.10 -14.28 13.03
CA TYR A 310 -10.78 -14.21 11.61
C TYR A 310 -9.32 -13.76 11.48
N VAL A 311 -8.57 -14.39 10.59
CA VAL A 311 -7.12 -14.20 10.42
C VAL A 311 -6.81 -14.02 8.94
N ARG A 312 -5.92 -13.08 8.63
CA ARG A 312 -5.35 -12.88 7.30
C ARG A 312 -3.85 -12.69 7.40
N ALA A 313 -3.10 -13.37 6.54
CA ALA A 313 -1.71 -13.04 6.28
C ALA A 313 -1.62 -11.70 5.54
N PHE A 314 -0.55 -10.94 5.77
CA PHE A 314 -0.26 -9.70 5.06
C PHE A 314 1.22 -9.63 4.67
N ALA A 315 1.50 -8.82 3.65
CA ALA A 315 2.86 -8.47 3.23
C ALA A 315 2.88 -7.02 2.72
N ILE A 316 3.91 -6.27 3.10
CA ILE A 316 4.08 -4.85 2.77
C ILE A 316 5.30 -4.70 1.89
N ASN A 317 5.18 -3.98 0.77
CA ASN A 317 6.31 -3.51 -0.03
C ASN A 317 6.22 -1.99 -0.26
N SER A 318 7.04 -1.44 -1.16
CA SER A 318 7.04 -0.01 -1.45
C SER A 318 5.71 0.53 -2.02
N LEU A 319 4.83 -0.33 -2.55
CA LEU A 319 3.53 0.08 -3.09
C LEU A 319 2.42 0.07 -2.02
N GLY A 320 2.51 -0.81 -1.02
CA GLY A 320 1.55 -0.89 0.07
C GLY A 320 1.39 -2.30 0.63
N THR A 321 0.23 -2.55 1.26
CA THR A 321 -0.09 -3.81 1.95
C THR A 321 -0.97 -4.71 1.09
N ALA A 322 -0.49 -5.92 0.81
CA ALA A 322 -1.29 -7.03 0.34
C ALA A 322 -1.81 -7.88 1.50
N TYR A 323 -2.95 -8.53 1.27
CA TYR A 323 -3.55 -9.46 2.22
C TYR A 323 -3.92 -10.76 1.54
N GLY A 324 -3.72 -11.86 2.26
CA GLY A 324 -4.13 -13.19 1.83
C GLY A 324 -5.64 -13.43 2.00
N ASN A 325 -6.03 -14.65 1.66
CA ASN A 325 -7.37 -15.17 1.92
C ASN A 325 -7.69 -15.12 3.42
N GLU A 326 -8.95 -14.89 3.77
CA GLU A 326 -9.38 -14.99 5.16
C GLU A 326 -9.55 -16.46 5.56
N VAL A 327 -9.10 -16.79 6.77
CA VAL A 327 -9.41 -18.03 7.46
C VAL A 327 -10.02 -17.69 8.82
N SER A 328 -10.81 -18.60 9.39
CA SER A 328 -11.35 -18.43 10.74
C SER A 328 -11.17 -19.69 11.57
N PHE A 329 -11.14 -19.50 12.89
CA PHE A 329 -11.08 -20.58 13.87
C PHE A 329 -11.80 -20.16 15.15
N THR A 330 -12.19 -21.13 15.96
CA THR A 330 -12.80 -20.90 17.29
C THR A 330 -11.90 -21.52 18.35
N THR A 331 -11.51 -20.75 19.36
CA THR A 331 -10.74 -21.25 20.49
C THR A 331 -11.52 -22.29 21.29
N LEU A 332 -10.79 -23.10 22.05
CA LEU A 332 -11.42 -24.05 22.97
C LEU A 332 -12.13 -23.28 24.09
N GLY A 333 -13.32 -23.75 24.46
CA GLY A 333 -14.15 -23.19 25.52
C GLY A 333 -14.32 -24.17 26.68
N LEU A 334 -14.89 -23.69 27.79
CA LEU A 334 -15.41 -24.57 28.82
C LEU A 334 -16.67 -25.29 28.31
N PRO A 335 -17.02 -26.46 28.87
CA PRO A 335 -18.29 -27.12 28.57
C PRO A 335 -19.49 -26.26 29.02
N THR A 336 -20.67 -26.54 28.46
CA THR A 336 -21.93 -25.98 28.96
C THR A 336 -22.75 -27.09 29.59
N VAL A 337 -23.16 -26.91 30.85
CA VAL A 337 -23.92 -27.91 31.61
C VAL A 337 -25.05 -27.24 32.40
N THR A 338 -26.21 -27.89 32.45
CA THR A 338 -27.34 -27.48 33.30
C THR A 338 -27.58 -28.47 34.42
N THR A 339 -28.06 -28.00 35.57
CA THR A 339 -28.41 -28.86 36.71
C THR A 339 -29.89 -29.22 36.65
N ASN A 340 -30.19 -30.52 36.71
CA ASN A 340 -31.57 -31.00 36.73
C ASN A 340 -32.18 -30.83 38.13
N ALA A 341 -33.51 -30.64 38.17
CA ALA A 341 -34.24 -30.51 39.43
C ALA A 341 -34.01 -31.72 40.37
N ILE A 342 -34.05 -31.46 41.68
CA ILE A 342 -33.96 -32.52 42.69
C ILE A 342 -35.26 -33.34 42.69
N SER A 343 -35.13 -34.66 42.85
CA SER A 343 -36.23 -35.60 43.06
C SER A 343 -35.83 -36.68 44.07
N GLY A 344 -36.78 -37.52 44.50
CA GLY A 344 -36.49 -38.67 45.36
C GLY A 344 -35.80 -38.32 46.70
N VAL A 345 -36.15 -37.18 47.30
CA VAL A 345 -35.55 -36.72 48.55
C VAL A 345 -35.96 -37.65 49.71
N THR A 346 -34.97 -38.13 50.45
CA THR A 346 -35.12 -38.91 51.68
C THR A 346 -34.37 -38.23 52.83
N SER A 347 -34.32 -38.87 54.00
CA SER A 347 -33.55 -38.35 55.13
C SER A 347 -32.03 -38.45 54.94
N THR A 348 -31.55 -39.31 54.02
CA THR A 348 -30.11 -39.58 53.84
C THR A 348 -29.63 -39.54 52.39
N GLY A 349 -30.51 -39.19 51.45
CA GLY A 349 -30.18 -39.14 50.02
C GLY A 349 -31.20 -38.39 49.17
N ALA A 350 -30.85 -38.17 47.91
CA ALA A 350 -31.70 -37.52 46.91
C ALA A 350 -31.22 -37.91 45.49
N ILE A 351 -32.01 -37.59 44.47
CA ILE A 351 -31.67 -37.82 43.05
C ILE A 351 -31.62 -36.48 42.32
N SER A 352 -30.59 -36.29 41.50
CA SER A 352 -30.44 -35.14 40.62
C SER A 352 -29.71 -35.59 39.34
N GLY A 353 -29.02 -34.68 38.69
CA GLY A 353 -28.27 -34.92 37.48
C GLY A 353 -27.99 -33.61 36.76
N GLY A 354 -27.69 -33.74 35.48
CA GLY A 354 -27.52 -32.59 34.62
C GLY A 354 -27.61 -32.97 33.16
N ASN A 355 -27.49 -31.97 32.31
CA ASN A 355 -27.38 -32.15 30.87
C ASN A 355 -26.21 -31.32 30.34
N VAL A 356 -25.24 -31.98 29.73
CA VAL A 356 -24.12 -31.32 29.06
C VAL A 356 -24.53 -31.00 27.63
N THR A 357 -24.75 -29.72 27.33
CA THR A 357 -25.29 -29.24 26.05
C THR A 357 -24.21 -28.85 25.04
N SER A 358 -22.99 -28.56 25.50
CA SER A 358 -21.84 -28.28 24.66
C SER A 358 -20.56 -28.74 25.36
N ASP A 359 -19.58 -29.20 24.59
CA ASP A 359 -18.26 -29.58 25.07
C ASP A 359 -17.24 -28.43 24.95
N GLY A 360 -17.63 -27.29 24.36
CA GLY A 360 -16.74 -26.17 24.13
C GLY A 360 -15.62 -26.48 23.14
N ASN A 361 -15.88 -27.30 22.11
CA ASN A 361 -14.90 -27.77 21.11
C ASN A 361 -13.76 -28.63 21.69
N SER A 362 -13.88 -29.10 22.93
CA SER A 362 -12.96 -30.06 23.54
C SER A 362 -13.76 -31.16 24.22
N PRO A 363 -13.48 -32.45 23.96
CA PRO A 363 -14.22 -33.56 24.57
C PRO A 363 -14.34 -33.43 26.09
N VAL A 364 -15.55 -33.64 26.61
CA VAL A 364 -15.82 -33.68 28.05
C VAL A 364 -15.26 -34.97 28.62
N THR A 365 -14.31 -34.86 29.55
CA THR A 365 -13.58 -35.98 30.18
C THR A 365 -14.24 -36.46 31.47
N ALA A 366 -14.96 -35.59 32.17
CA ALA A 366 -15.71 -35.94 33.37
C ALA A 366 -16.98 -35.09 33.49
N ARG A 367 -18.05 -35.67 34.03
CA ARG A 367 -19.29 -34.97 34.39
C ARG A 367 -19.93 -35.60 35.62
N GLY A 368 -20.72 -34.82 36.34
CA GLY A 368 -21.44 -35.28 37.51
C GLY A 368 -22.14 -34.15 38.23
N ILE A 369 -22.49 -34.36 39.50
CA ILE A 369 -22.96 -33.29 40.39
C ILE A 369 -21.98 -33.11 41.56
N CYS A 370 -21.85 -31.87 42.03
CA CYS A 370 -21.23 -31.51 43.30
C CYS A 370 -22.29 -30.97 44.28
N TRP A 371 -22.11 -31.23 45.57
CA TRP A 371 -23.03 -30.76 46.62
C TRP A 371 -22.33 -30.46 47.95
N ASP A 372 -22.87 -29.49 48.67
CA ASP A 372 -22.48 -29.16 50.04
C ASP A 372 -23.64 -28.46 50.79
N THR A 373 -23.51 -28.31 52.10
CA THR A 373 -24.36 -27.45 52.94
C THR A 373 -24.11 -25.95 52.69
N SER A 374 -22.95 -25.59 52.14
CA SER A 374 -22.64 -24.23 51.70
C SER A 374 -23.13 -23.96 50.27
N PRO A 375 -23.56 -22.73 49.93
CA PRO A 375 -23.91 -22.37 48.56
C PRO A 375 -22.74 -22.47 47.59
N ASN A 376 -23.05 -22.75 46.31
CA ASN A 376 -22.10 -22.83 45.19
C ASN A 376 -21.01 -23.92 45.34
N PRO A 377 -21.39 -25.19 45.56
CA PRO A 377 -20.42 -26.28 45.65
C PRO A 377 -19.59 -26.40 44.37
N THR A 378 -18.39 -26.95 44.53
CA THR A 378 -17.36 -27.14 43.50
C THR A 378 -16.82 -28.57 43.54
N LEU A 379 -15.83 -28.88 42.69
CA LEU A 379 -15.14 -30.16 42.73
C LEU A 379 -14.32 -30.41 44.01
N ALA A 380 -14.13 -29.41 44.87
CA ALA A 380 -13.47 -29.58 46.16
C ALA A 380 -14.39 -30.18 47.24
N ASP A 381 -15.70 -30.21 46.97
CA ASP A 381 -16.74 -30.67 47.90
C ASP A 381 -17.13 -32.13 47.62
N ASN A 382 -18.34 -32.54 48.02
CA ASN A 382 -18.84 -33.86 47.68
C ASN A 382 -19.20 -33.91 46.19
N VAL A 383 -18.77 -34.97 45.50
CA VAL A 383 -18.98 -35.13 44.06
C VAL A 383 -19.41 -36.54 43.68
N THR A 384 -20.06 -36.64 42.53
CA THR A 384 -20.31 -37.90 41.81
C THR A 384 -19.53 -37.87 40.50
N ASN A 385 -19.18 -39.04 39.97
CA ASN A 385 -18.63 -39.17 38.62
C ASN A 385 -19.57 -40.04 37.77
N ASN A 386 -20.14 -39.42 36.73
CA ASN A 386 -21.11 -40.04 35.82
C ASN A 386 -20.53 -40.22 34.41
N GLY A 387 -19.20 -40.33 34.31
CA GLY A 387 -18.48 -40.59 33.07
C GLY A 387 -18.18 -39.33 32.27
N SER A 388 -18.15 -39.48 30.94
CA SER A 388 -17.70 -38.48 29.98
C SER A 388 -18.77 -38.18 28.91
N GLY A 389 -18.49 -37.20 28.05
CA GLY A 389 -19.30 -36.90 26.87
C GLY A 389 -20.53 -36.00 27.10
N LEU A 390 -21.28 -35.80 26.02
CA LEU A 390 -22.46 -34.93 25.96
C LEU A 390 -23.75 -35.64 26.43
N GLY A 391 -24.78 -34.84 26.69
CA GLY A 391 -26.13 -35.31 27.01
C GLY A 391 -26.45 -35.39 28.50
N SER A 392 -27.64 -35.92 28.78
CA SER A 392 -28.20 -36.02 30.12
C SER A 392 -27.57 -37.15 30.93
N PHE A 393 -27.42 -36.92 32.23
CA PHE A 393 -27.01 -37.93 33.21
C PHE A 393 -27.81 -37.78 34.50
N THR A 394 -27.99 -38.89 35.21
CA THR A 394 -28.68 -38.96 36.50
C THR A 394 -27.69 -39.39 37.58
N SER A 395 -27.78 -38.76 38.75
CA SER A 395 -26.88 -38.99 39.88
C SER A 395 -27.66 -39.22 41.16
N ASN A 396 -27.23 -40.21 41.95
CA ASN A 396 -27.76 -40.49 43.27
C ASN A 396 -26.85 -39.85 44.33
N ILE A 397 -27.44 -39.00 45.16
CA ILE A 397 -26.79 -38.39 46.31
C ILE A 397 -27.09 -39.26 47.53
N SER A 398 -26.06 -39.59 48.31
CA SER A 398 -26.17 -40.42 49.51
C SER A 398 -25.30 -39.86 50.64
N GLY A 399 -25.48 -40.37 51.85
CA GLY A 399 -24.70 -39.94 53.03
C GLY A 399 -25.10 -38.56 53.56
N LEU A 400 -26.33 -38.11 53.28
CA LEU A 400 -26.82 -36.82 53.74
C LEU A 400 -27.29 -36.88 55.19
N THR A 401 -27.24 -35.75 55.88
CA THR A 401 -27.83 -35.61 57.22
C THR A 401 -29.32 -35.27 57.11
N PRO A 402 -30.20 -35.87 57.94
CA PRO A 402 -31.62 -35.54 57.96
C PRO A 402 -31.90 -34.08 58.30
N SER A 403 -33.04 -33.56 57.84
CA SER A 403 -33.49 -32.18 58.10
C SER A 403 -32.44 -31.10 57.81
N THR A 404 -31.59 -31.32 56.81
CA THR A 404 -30.47 -30.44 56.46
C THR A 404 -30.62 -29.93 55.02
N THR A 405 -30.36 -28.64 54.83
CA THR A 405 -30.39 -28.02 53.49
C THR A 405 -29.05 -28.22 52.79
N TYR A 406 -29.12 -28.68 51.54
CA TYR A 406 -27.97 -28.85 50.66
C TYR A 406 -28.16 -28.03 49.38
N TYR A 407 -27.05 -27.57 48.83
CA TYR A 407 -26.93 -26.93 47.52
C TYR A 407 -26.27 -27.91 46.56
N VAL A 408 -26.74 -27.95 45.31
CA VAL A 408 -26.30 -28.89 44.27
C VAL A 408 -26.03 -28.15 42.97
N ARG A 409 -24.96 -28.53 42.27
CA ARG A 409 -24.64 -28.08 40.91
C ARG A 409 -24.17 -29.26 40.08
N ALA A 410 -24.61 -29.34 38.82
CA ALA A 410 -23.97 -30.20 37.85
C ALA A 410 -22.60 -29.60 37.45
N TYR A 411 -21.64 -30.45 37.14
CA TYR A 411 -20.33 -30.06 36.61
C TYR A 411 -20.00 -30.86 35.35
N ALA A 412 -19.17 -30.26 34.49
CA ALA A 412 -18.56 -30.92 33.35
C ALA A 412 -17.16 -30.37 33.13
N THR A 413 -16.20 -31.25 32.87
CA THR A 413 -14.78 -30.94 32.73
C THR A 413 -14.29 -31.35 31.34
N ASN A 414 -13.50 -30.49 30.70
CA ASN A 414 -12.76 -30.78 29.47
C ASN A 414 -11.29 -30.35 29.64
N SER A 415 -10.49 -30.30 28.56
CA SER A 415 -9.08 -29.90 28.66
C SER A 415 -8.86 -28.42 29.01
N VAL A 416 -9.88 -27.58 28.86
CA VAL A 416 -9.83 -26.15 29.21
C VAL A 416 -10.10 -25.94 30.70
N GLY A 417 -11.02 -26.72 31.28
CA GLY A 417 -11.35 -26.63 32.70
C GLY A 417 -12.72 -27.22 33.03
N THR A 418 -13.27 -26.80 34.17
CA THR A 418 -14.57 -27.27 34.67
C THR A 418 -15.61 -26.15 34.63
N ALA A 419 -16.74 -26.44 33.99
CA ALA A 419 -17.93 -25.62 34.05
C ALA A 419 -18.94 -26.19 35.05
N TYR A 420 -19.79 -25.32 35.57
CA TYR A 420 -20.83 -25.67 36.52
C TYR A 420 -22.18 -25.13 36.07
N GLY A 421 -23.23 -25.92 36.28
CA GLY A 421 -24.60 -25.52 36.03
C GLY A 421 -25.14 -24.55 37.07
N ASN A 422 -26.42 -24.22 36.90
CA ASN A 422 -27.19 -23.43 37.85
C ASN A 422 -27.22 -24.12 39.22
N ALA A 423 -27.07 -23.34 40.29
CA ALA A 423 -27.22 -23.83 41.65
C ALA A 423 -28.69 -24.03 41.99
N ILE A 424 -29.00 -25.17 42.60
CA ILE A 424 -30.31 -25.49 43.17
C ILE A 424 -30.12 -25.94 44.62
N SER A 425 -31.18 -25.89 45.44
CA SER A 425 -31.14 -26.37 46.81
C SER A 425 -32.34 -27.25 47.14
N PHE A 426 -32.16 -28.10 48.15
CA PHE A 426 -33.22 -28.92 48.73
C PHE A 426 -32.93 -29.19 50.21
N THR A 427 -33.96 -29.56 50.97
CA THR A 427 -33.82 -29.97 52.36
C THR A 427 -34.19 -31.44 52.49
N THR A 428 -33.31 -32.25 53.10
CA THR A 428 -33.58 -33.67 53.37
C THR A 428 -34.78 -33.85 54.28
N SER A 429 -35.48 -34.96 54.12
CA SER A 429 -36.60 -35.29 55.00
C SER A 429 -36.13 -35.48 56.44
N ALA A 430 -37.04 -35.35 57.40
CA ALA A 430 -36.77 -35.74 58.77
C ALA A 430 -36.49 -37.27 58.85
N PRO A 431 -35.72 -37.73 59.86
CA PRO A 431 -35.44 -39.16 60.04
C PRO A 431 -36.73 -39.99 60.06
N PRO A 432 -36.74 -41.21 59.49
CA PRO A 432 -37.89 -42.09 59.61
C PRO A 432 -38.15 -42.43 61.08
N CYS A 433 -39.41 -42.44 61.49
CA CYS A 433 -39.79 -42.87 62.82
C CYS A 433 -39.84 -44.40 62.90
N ASN A 434 -38.89 -44.99 63.60
CA ASN A 434 -38.88 -46.43 63.85
C ASN A 434 -39.67 -46.77 65.13
N PRO A 435 -40.33 -47.94 65.21
CA PRO A 435 -40.90 -48.43 66.45
C PRO A 435 -39.83 -48.49 67.55
N VAL A 436 -40.22 -48.11 68.76
CA VAL A 436 -39.33 -48.17 69.93
C VAL A 436 -39.67 -49.42 70.71
N THR A 437 -38.68 -50.15 71.22
CA THR A 437 -38.90 -51.31 72.10
C THR A 437 -38.27 -51.03 73.47
N ASP A 438 -39.01 -51.30 74.55
CA ASP A 438 -38.48 -51.14 75.91
C ASP A 438 -37.60 -52.32 76.35
N ILE A 439 -37.08 -52.26 77.57
CA ILE A 439 -36.22 -53.31 78.14
C ILE A 439 -36.95 -54.63 78.36
N ASP A 440 -38.28 -54.58 78.45
CA ASP A 440 -39.15 -55.74 78.69
C ASP A 440 -39.64 -56.37 77.37
N GLY A 441 -39.27 -55.80 76.21
CA GLY A 441 -39.62 -56.30 74.88
C GLY A 441 -40.94 -55.77 74.31
N ASN A 442 -41.60 -54.79 74.95
CA ASN A 442 -42.82 -54.19 74.41
C ASN A 442 -42.47 -53.24 73.27
N THR A 443 -43.11 -53.42 72.10
CA THR A 443 -42.91 -52.56 70.93
C THR A 443 -44.01 -51.49 70.83
N TYR A 444 -43.59 -50.23 70.77
CA TYR A 444 -44.44 -49.05 70.62
C TYR A 444 -44.39 -48.56 69.18
N LEU A 445 -45.57 -48.43 68.56
CA LEU A 445 -45.69 -47.90 67.21
C LEU A 445 -45.53 -46.38 67.24
N VAL A 446 -44.72 -45.85 66.33
CA VAL A 446 -44.40 -44.42 66.24
C VAL A 446 -44.91 -43.88 64.91
N LEU A 447 -45.52 -42.70 64.95
CA LEU A 447 -46.01 -41.96 63.80
C LEU A 447 -45.20 -40.67 63.62
N GLN A 448 -44.93 -40.32 62.38
CA GLN A 448 -44.28 -39.05 62.03
C GLN A 448 -45.35 -37.98 61.82
N LEU A 449 -45.26 -36.88 62.58
CA LEU A 449 -46.10 -35.70 62.41
C LEU A 449 -45.20 -34.47 62.26
N GLY A 450 -45.17 -33.88 61.06
CA GLY A 450 -44.21 -32.84 60.71
C GLY A 450 -42.78 -33.37 60.79
N SER A 451 -41.93 -32.70 61.58
CA SER A 451 -40.53 -33.11 61.83
C SER A 451 -40.34 -33.99 63.07
N GLN A 452 -41.41 -34.32 63.81
CA GLN A 452 -41.33 -35.05 65.08
C GLN A 452 -41.94 -36.45 64.99
N CYS A 453 -41.37 -37.35 65.79
CA CYS A 453 -41.87 -38.70 66.00
C CYS A 453 -42.70 -38.78 67.28
N TRP A 454 -43.91 -39.30 67.17
CA TRP A 454 -44.85 -39.46 68.27
C TRP A 454 -45.17 -40.93 68.47
N MET A 455 -45.09 -41.44 69.70
CA MET A 455 -45.74 -42.72 70.01
C MET A 455 -47.22 -42.59 69.66
N ARG A 456 -47.76 -43.55 68.91
CA ARG A 456 -49.15 -43.51 68.45
C ARG A 456 -50.12 -43.37 69.62
N GLU A 457 -49.77 -43.96 70.76
CA GLU A 457 -50.51 -43.91 72.01
C GLU A 457 -50.60 -42.48 72.59
N ASN A 458 -49.61 -41.61 72.31
CA ASN A 458 -49.61 -40.20 72.74
C ASN A 458 -50.61 -39.35 71.94
N LEU A 459 -51.09 -39.83 70.79
CA LEU A 459 -52.05 -39.12 69.93
C LEU A 459 -53.52 -39.43 70.28
N ARG A 460 -53.78 -40.02 71.45
CA ARG A 460 -55.14 -40.27 71.96
C ARG A 460 -55.83 -39.01 72.54
N VAL A 461 -55.26 -37.82 72.32
CA VAL A 461 -55.82 -36.56 72.80
C VAL A 461 -57.08 -36.22 72.00
N THR A 462 -58.19 -35.93 72.69
CA THR A 462 -59.46 -35.52 72.06
C THR A 462 -59.69 -34.01 72.13
N ARG A 463 -58.66 -33.24 72.54
CA ARG A 463 -58.72 -31.80 72.81
C ARG A 463 -57.39 -31.14 72.44
N TYR A 464 -57.43 -29.90 71.97
CA TYR A 464 -56.27 -29.08 71.69
C TYR A 464 -55.54 -28.64 72.99
N ALA A 465 -54.26 -28.26 72.88
CA ALA A 465 -53.43 -27.82 74.01
C ALA A 465 -53.96 -26.56 74.71
N ASN A 466 -54.80 -25.76 74.04
CA ASN A 466 -55.51 -24.60 74.60
C ASN A 466 -56.83 -24.97 75.30
N GLY A 467 -57.15 -26.26 75.43
CA GLY A 467 -58.32 -26.77 76.14
C GLY A 467 -59.62 -26.80 75.33
N THR A 468 -59.61 -26.39 74.06
CA THR A 468 -60.79 -26.54 73.19
C THR A 468 -60.90 -27.97 72.67
N ASN A 469 -62.12 -28.51 72.57
CA ASN A 469 -62.36 -29.79 71.93
C ASN A 469 -62.14 -29.71 70.42
#